data_AF-A0A9D6QWZ7-F1
#
_entry.id   AF-A0A9D6QWZ7-F1
#
_cell.length_a   1.000
_cell.length_b   1.000
_cell.length_c   1.000
_cell.angle_alpha   90.00
_cell.angle_beta   90.00
_cell.angle_gamma   90.00
#
_symmetry.space_group_name_H-M   'P 1'
#
loop_
_entity.id
_entity.type
_entity.pdbx_description
1 polymer ?
#
loop_
_entity_poly.entity_id
_entity_poly.type
_entity_poly.pdbx_seq_one_letter_code
_entity_poly.pdbx_strand_id
1 'polypeptide(L)'
;ARALIVGGIFAFVISLGEFGATALIALPEFPTMPLAIYRLLGEPGIAHYGQAVAMSVILMVVSALAIILLERFRVGEFGEF
;
A
#
# COMPACT_ATOMS: atom_id res chain seq x y z
N ALA A 1 -11.32 17.62 12.92
CA ALA A 1 -10.68 16.31 13.17
C ALA A 1 -11.01 15.28 12.09
N ARG A 2 -12.29 14.98 11.82
CA ARG A 2 -12.71 13.96 10.83
C ARG A 2 -12.15 14.16 9.41
N ALA A 3 -12.20 15.38 8.86
CA ALA A 3 -11.65 15.69 7.55
C ALA A 3 -10.13 15.44 7.46
N LEU A 4 -9.38 15.73 8.53
CA LEU A 4 -7.94 15.45 8.60
C LEU A 4 -7.65 13.94 8.62
N ILE A 5 -8.50 13.16 9.30
CA ILE A 5 -8.38 11.69 9.35
C ILE A 5 -8.63 11.10 7.96
N VAL A 6 -9.72 11.49 7.30
CA VAL A 6 -10.05 11.00 5.95
C VAL A 6 -8.97 11.40 4.95
N GLY A 7 -8.54 12.67 4.95
CA GLY A 7 -7.47 13.15 4.08
C GLY A 7 -6.14 12.45 4.35
N GLY A 8 -5.80 12.20 5.62
CA GLY A 8 -4.59 11.48 6.00
C GLY A 8 -4.58 10.02 5.55
N ILE A 9 -5.70 9.31 5.71
CA ILE A 9 -5.84 7.93 5.22
C ILE A 9 -5.78 7.89 3.69
N PHE A 10 -6.42 8.83 3.01
CA PHE A 10 -6.41 8.91 1.55
C PHE A 10 -5.00 9.18 1.01
N ALA A 11 -4.28 10.13 1.60
CA ALA A 11 -2.88 10.41 1.26
C ALA A 11 -1.99 9.18 1.52
N PHE A 12 -2.17 8.49 2.65
CA PHE A 12 -1.43 7.27 2.98
C PHE A 12 -1.64 6.16 1.93
N VAL A 13 -2.89 5.90 1.52
CA VAL A 13 -3.20 4.87 0.50
C VAL A 13 -2.57 5.23 -0.85
N ILE A 14 -2.65 6.49 -1.27
CA ILE A 14 -2.02 6.94 -2.53
C ILE A 14 -0.50 6.75 -2.47
N SER A 15 0.14 7.19 -1.40
CA SER A 15 1.60 7.05 -1.23
C SER A 15 2.05 5.58 -1.21
N LEU A 16 1.26 4.67 -0.65
CA LEU A 16 1.56 3.23 -0.64
C LEU A 16 1.58 2.65 -2.08
N GLY A 17 0.79 3.23 -2.98
CA GLY A 17 0.68 2.82 -4.38
C GLY A 17 1.75 3.40 -5.31
N GLU A 18 2.65 4.28 -4.85
CA GLU A 18 3.64 4.95 -5.70
C GLU A 18 4.84 4.05 -6.07
N PHE A 19 4.56 3.00 -6.83
CA PHE A 19 5.61 2.16 -7.44
C PHE A 19 6.46 2.95 -8.45
N GLY A 20 5.85 3.85 -9.23
CA GLY A 20 6.54 4.55 -10.32
C GLY A 20 7.68 5.47 -9.85
N ALA A 21 7.43 6.32 -8.85
CA ALA A 21 8.45 7.22 -8.31
C ALA A 21 9.56 6.44 -7.60
N THR A 22 9.18 5.42 -6.83
CA THR A 22 10.13 4.61 -6.07
C THR A 22 10.97 3.70 -6.99
N ALA A 23 10.44 3.21 -8.10
CA ALA A 23 11.23 2.42 -9.05
C ALA A 23 12.37 3.23 -9.71
N LEU A 24 12.20 4.54 -9.88
CA LEU A 24 13.21 5.41 -10.51
C LEU A 24 14.24 5.98 -9.51
N ILE A 25 13.82 6.26 -8.27
CA ILE A 25 14.62 7.04 -7.30
C ILE A 25 15.05 6.20 -6.08
N ALA A 26 14.41 5.05 -5.79
CA ALA A 26 14.68 4.33 -4.55
C ALA A 26 16.13 3.87 -4.42
N LEU A 27 16.71 4.17 -3.28
CA LEU A 27 18.06 3.76 -2.93
C LEU A 27 18.07 2.26 -2.55
N PRO A 28 19.07 1.46 -2.99
CA PRO A 28 19.11 0.02 -2.70
C PRO A 28 19.04 -0.34 -1.21
N GLU A 29 19.49 0.58 -0.35
CA GLU A 29 19.55 0.46 1.10
C GLU A 29 18.16 0.56 1.77
N PHE A 30 17.20 1.23 1.11
CA PHE A 30 15.85 1.45 1.62
C PHE A 30 14.80 1.06 0.58
N PRO A 31 14.69 -0.24 0.24
CA PRO A 31 13.69 -0.70 -0.71
C PRO A 31 12.29 -0.54 -0.12
N THR A 32 11.38 0.03 -0.91
CA THR A 32 9.96 0.02 -0.56
C THR A 32 9.38 -1.39 -0.76
N MET A 33 8.31 -1.73 -0.03
CA MET A 33 7.65 -3.04 -0.13
C MET A 33 7.32 -3.42 -1.59
N PRO A 34 6.72 -2.53 -2.41
CA PRO A 34 6.46 -2.83 -3.83
C PRO A 34 7.74 -3.15 -4.63
N LEU A 35 8.84 -2.46 -4.35
CA LEU A 35 10.11 -2.71 -5.03
C LEU A 35 10.74 -4.04 -4.61
N ALA A 36 10.60 -4.42 -3.33
CA ALA A 36 11.03 -5.73 -2.84
C ALA A 36 10.23 -6.86 -3.51
N ILE A 37 8.91 -6.72 -3.66
CA ILE A 37 8.06 -7.68 -4.40
C ILE A 37 8.55 -7.80 -5.84
N TYR A 38 8.75 -6.67 -6.52
CA TYR A 38 9.23 -6.64 -7.90
C TYR A 38 10.57 -7.36 -8.08
N ARG A 39 11.54 -7.10 -7.19
CA ARG A 39 12.86 -7.75 -7.21
C ARG A 39 12.74 -9.27 -7.04
N LEU A 40 12.01 -9.72 -6.02
CA LEU A 40 11.83 -11.15 -5.75
C LEU A 40 11.13 -11.90 -6.89
N LEU A 41 10.20 -11.25 -7.60
CA LEU A 41 9.56 -11.83 -8.79
C LEU A 41 10.52 -11.93 -9.99
N GLY A 42 11.51 -11.05 -10.08
CA GLY A 42 12.55 -11.07 -11.12
C GLY A 42 13.68 -12.06 -10.83
N GLU A 43 13.84 -12.50 -9.59
CA GLU A 43 14.85 -13.46 -9.17
C GLU A 43 14.41 -14.91 -9.47
N PRO A 44 15.25 -15.74 -10.12
CA PRO A 44 14.89 -17.12 -10.42
C PRO A 44 14.85 -17.96 -9.14
N GLY A 45 13.71 -18.62 -8.90
CA GLY A 45 13.58 -19.61 -7.83
C GLY A 45 12.20 -19.63 -7.18
N ILE A 46 11.72 -20.81 -6.81
CA ILE A 46 10.41 -21.00 -6.18
C ILE A 46 10.30 -20.34 -4.80
N ALA A 47 11.42 -20.24 -4.08
CA ALA A 47 11.48 -19.60 -2.77
C ALA A 47 11.25 -18.07 -2.88
N HIS A 48 11.92 -17.42 -3.83
CA HIS A 48 11.75 -15.98 -4.10
C HIS A 48 10.32 -15.66 -4.55
N TYR A 49 9.74 -16.51 -5.41
CA TYR A 49 8.34 -16.38 -5.81
C TYR A 49 7.37 -16.50 -4.62
N GLY A 50 7.54 -17.52 -3.78
CA GLY A 50 6.71 -17.69 -2.58
C GLY A 50 6.81 -16.50 -1.62
N GLN A 51 8.02 -15.98 -1.42
CA GLN A 51 8.25 -14.77 -0.62
C GLN A 51 7.57 -13.54 -1.23
N ALA A 52 7.67 -13.35 -2.55
CA ALA A 52 7.01 -12.24 -3.25
C ALA A 52 5.48 -12.27 -3.07
N VAL A 53 4.89 -13.45 -3.22
CA VAL A 53 3.44 -13.64 -3.03
C VAL A 53 3.03 -13.38 -1.58
N ALA A 54 3.80 -13.87 -0.60
CA ALA A 54 3.54 -13.59 0.81
C ALA A 54 3.58 -12.09 1.13
N MET A 55 4.58 -11.37 0.64
CA MET A 55 4.66 -9.91 0.81
C MET A 55 3.51 -9.18 0.09
N SER A 56 3.09 -9.67 -1.08
CA SER A 56 1.94 -9.12 -1.81
C SER A 56 0.65 -9.25 -1.01
N VAL A 57 0.43 -10.39 -0.35
CA VAL A 57 -0.74 -10.59 0.53
C VAL A 57 -0.70 -9.64 1.72
N ILE A 58 0.46 -9.45 2.35
CA ILE A 58 0.62 -8.50 3.46
C ILE A 58 0.26 -7.07 2.98
N LEU A 59 0.79 -6.66 1.83
CA LEU A 59 0.52 -5.33 1.26
C LEU A 59 -0.96 -5.15 0.91
N MET A 60 -1.60 -6.20 0.38
CA MET A 60 -3.04 -6.23 0.09
C MET A 60 -3.86 -6.07 1.37
N VAL A 61 -3.52 -6.79 2.44
CA VAL A 61 -4.19 -6.66 3.75
C VAL A 61 -4.04 -5.25 4.31
N VAL A 62 -2.84 -4.67 4.27
CA VAL A 62 -2.60 -3.28 4.75
C VAL A 62 -3.43 -2.28 3.94
N SER A 63 -3.45 -2.41 2.62
CA SER A 63 -4.26 -1.56 1.73
C SER A 63 -5.75 -1.70 2.02
N ALA A 64 -6.24 -2.93 2.17
CA ALA A 64 -7.64 -3.21 2.48
C ALA A 64 -8.04 -2.62 3.84
N LEU A 65 -7.21 -2.78 4.87
CA LEU A 65 -7.46 -2.19 6.19
C LEU A 65 -7.52 -0.67 6.13
N ALA A 66 -6.62 -0.03 5.37
CA ALA A 66 -6.64 1.42 5.20
C ALA A 66 -7.93 1.90 4.51
N ILE A 67 -8.39 1.20 3.46
CA ILE A 67 -9.64 1.52 2.77
C ILE A 67 -10.86 1.29 3.67
N ILE A 68 -10.93 0.16 4.39
CA ILE A 68 -12.02 -0.13 5.34
C ILE A 68 -12.10 0.94 6.42
N LEU A 69 -10.95 1.38 6.95
CA LEU A 69 -10.89 2.48 7.90
C LEU A 69 -11.42 3.78 7.26
N LEU A 70 -10.98 4.10 6.04
CA LEU A 70 -11.46 5.27 5.31
C LEU A 70 -12.98 5.25 5.16
N GLU A 71 -13.56 4.14 4.71
CA GLU A 71 -15.01 3.98 4.53
C GLU A 71 -15.75 4.16 5.85
N ARG A 72 -15.29 3.50 6.92
CA ARG A 72 -15.90 3.62 8.26
C ARG A 72 -15.92 5.07 8.74
N PHE A 73 -14.86 5.83 8.47
CA PHE A 73 -14.84 7.25 8.82
C PHE A 73 -15.67 8.10 7.86
N ARG A 74 -15.81 7.71 6.58
CA ARG A 74 -16.60 8.41 5.54
C ARG A 74 -18.12 8.24 5.67
N VAL A 75 -18.61 7.13 6.22
CA VAL A 75 -20.06 6.85 6.36
C VAL A 75 -20.80 7.84 7.29
N GLY A 76 -20.10 8.60 8.14
CA GLY A 76 -20.67 9.71 8.90
C GLY A 76 -21.12 10.95 8.08
N GLU A 77 -21.11 10.91 6.74
CA GLU A 77 -21.47 12.01 5.85
C GLU A 77 -22.77 11.77 5.05
N PHE A 78 -23.32 10.54 5.09
CA PHE A 78 -24.57 10.18 4.39
C PHE A 78 -25.82 10.48 5.23
N GLY A 79 -25.91 11.68 5.80
CA GLY A 79 -26.98 12.04 6.74
C GLY A 79 -27.48 13.49 6.67
N GLU A 80 -27.11 14.27 5.65
CA GLU A 80 -27.61 15.64 5.47
C GLU A 80 -27.97 15.89 4.00
N PHE A 81 -29.16 15.44 3.59
CA PHE A 81 -29.96 16.03 2.52
C PHE A 81 -31.44 15.93 2.88
#